data_AF-A0A9D2LPX3-F1
#
_entry.id   AF-A0A9D2LPX3-F1
#
_cell.length_a   1.000
_cell.length_b   1.000
_cell.length_c   1.000
_cell.angle_alpha   90.00
_cell.angle_beta   90.00
_cell.angle_gamma   90.00
#
_symmetry.space_group_name_H-M   'P 1'
#
loop_
_entity.id
_entity.type
_entity.pdbx_description
1 polymer ?
#
loop_
_entity_poly.entity_id
_entity_poly.type
_entity_poly.pdbx_seq_one_letter_code
_entity_poly.pdbx_strand_id
1 'polypeptide(L)'
;MTRLTCNVGNCGNNEHGFCCVGSIEIGGKNALESAGTCCSSYIDKQGAHNLTTHPNPQVEIHCKAQNCVHNCDGACDASQINVGNASACCCEQTECCEFCCK
;
A
#
# COMPACT_ATOMS: atom_id res chain seq x y z
N MET A 1 7.10 -8.68 -10.93
CA MET A 1 7.03 -9.01 -9.48
C MET A 1 7.26 -7.73 -8.73
N THR A 2 6.31 -7.33 -7.89
CA THR A 2 6.35 -6.03 -7.22
C THR A 2 6.80 -6.18 -5.78
N ARG A 3 7.73 -5.36 -5.31
CA ARG A 3 8.20 -5.37 -3.93
C ARG A 3 7.37 -4.38 -3.10
N LEU A 4 6.68 -4.84 -2.06
CA LEU A 4 5.91 -3.98 -1.17
C LEU A 4 6.68 -3.69 0.12
N THR A 5 6.99 -2.42 0.37
CA THR A 5 7.56 -1.93 1.63
C THR A 5 6.55 -1.08 2.38
N CYS A 6 6.66 -1.05 3.71
CA CYS A 6 5.79 -0.25 4.56
C CYS A 6 6.62 0.56 5.55
N ASN A 7 6.54 1.88 5.44
CA ASN A 7 7.20 2.80 6.36
C ASN A 7 6.23 3.37 7.41
N VAL A 8 5.03 2.81 7.52
CA VAL A 8 4.01 3.26 8.48
C VAL A 8 4.31 2.65 9.84
N GLY A 9 4.62 3.49 10.83
CA GLY A 9 5.00 3.04 12.18
C GLY A 9 3.85 2.44 12.99
N ASN A 10 2.61 2.73 12.60
CA ASN A 10 1.41 2.18 13.23
C ASN A 10 0.77 1.02 12.47
N CYS A 11 1.37 0.57 11.36
CA CYS A 11 0.84 -0.53 10.57
C CYS A 11 1.09 -1.88 11.26
N GLY A 12 0.03 -2.65 11.48
CA GLY A 12 0.10 -3.98 12.08
C GLY A 12 0.80 -5.00 11.18
N ASN A 13 0.79 -4.80 9.86
CA ASN A 13 1.44 -5.68 8.88
C ASN A 13 2.90 -5.32 8.60
N ASN A 14 3.42 -4.26 9.22
CA ASN A 14 4.79 -3.82 9.02
C ASN A 14 5.75 -4.68 9.86
N GLU A 15 6.40 -5.63 9.20
CA GLU A 15 7.46 -6.46 9.77
C GLU A 15 8.81 -5.95 9.23
N HIS A 16 9.63 -5.34 10.10
CA HIS A 16 10.98 -4.88 9.73
C HIS A 16 11.03 -3.90 8.53
N GLY A 17 9.97 -3.13 8.27
CA GLY A 17 9.88 -2.21 7.12
C GLY A 17 9.25 -2.84 5.86
N PHE A 18 8.81 -4.09 5.95
CA PHE A 18 8.15 -4.83 4.88
C PHE A 18 6.70 -5.11 5.26
N CYS A 19 5.79 -4.94 4.29
CA CYS A 19 4.39 -5.28 4.54
C CYS A 19 4.22 -6.80 4.30
N CYS A 20 4.05 -7.58 5.35
CA CYS A 20 3.78 -9.01 5.25
C CYS A 20 2.28 -9.24 4.96
N VAL A 21 1.91 -9.12 3.68
CA VAL A 21 0.54 -9.27 3.18
C VAL A 21 0.55 -10.04 1.86
N GLY A 22 -0.50 -10.80 1.59
CA GLY A 22 -0.65 -11.49 0.30
C GLY A 22 -1.11 -10.56 -0.82
N SER A 23 -1.86 -9.51 -0.48
CA SER A 23 -2.40 -8.56 -1.45
C SER A 23 -2.74 -7.24 -0.75
N ILE A 24 -2.57 -6.12 -1.45
CA ILE A 24 -3.03 -4.81 -1.00
C ILE A 24 -3.89 -4.12 -2.04
N GLU A 25 -4.73 -3.19 -1.59
CA GLU A 25 -5.44 -2.28 -2.48
C GLU A 25 -5.04 -0.83 -2.21
N ILE A 26 -4.60 -0.14 -3.26
CA ILE A 26 -4.32 1.30 -3.28
C ILE A 26 -5.55 2.01 -3.85
N GLY A 27 -6.31 2.66 -2.98
CA GLY A 27 -7.34 3.64 -3.27
C GLY A 27 -6.76 4.95 -3.83
N GLY A 28 -7.66 5.87 -4.21
CA GLY A 28 -7.29 7.12 -4.87
C GLY A 28 -7.76 7.20 -6.32
N LYS A 29 -9.01 6.80 -6.59
CA LYS A 29 -9.60 6.79 -7.96
C LYS A 29 -9.40 8.09 -8.73
N ASN A 30 -9.48 9.22 -8.03
CA ASN A 30 -9.26 10.58 -8.56
C ASN A 30 -8.00 11.24 -7.97
N ALA A 31 -7.07 10.45 -7.43
CA ALA A 31 -5.81 10.97 -6.92
C ALA A 31 -5.03 11.62 -8.06
N LEU A 32 -4.48 12.80 -7.80
CA LEU A 32 -3.55 13.53 -8.68
C LEU A 32 -2.12 13.52 -8.13
N GLU A 33 -1.97 13.11 -6.89
CA GLU A 33 -0.72 13.10 -6.13
C GLU A 33 -0.74 11.93 -5.14
N SER A 34 0.44 11.52 -4.66
CA SER A 34 0.61 10.39 -3.73
C SER A 34 -0.25 10.56 -2.47
N ALA A 35 -0.37 11.79 -1.95
CA ALA A 35 -1.21 12.11 -0.79
C ALA A 35 -2.72 11.88 -1.04
N GLY A 36 -3.16 11.82 -2.31
CA GLY A 36 -4.54 11.49 -2.68
C GLY A 36 -4.78 9.97 -2.81
N THR A 37 -3.73 9.16 -2.69
CA THR A 37 -3.85 7.70 -2.64
C THR A 37 -3.97 7.23 -1.20
N CYS A 38 -4.54 6.04 -1.00
CA CYS A 38 -4.68 5.44 0.31
C CYS A 38 -4.54 3.92 0.24
N CYS A 39 -3.88 3.29 1.20
CA CYS A 39 -3.80 1.84 1.29
C CYS A 39 -5.04 1.32 2.03
N SER A 40 -6.02 0.79 1.30
CA SER A 40 -7.23 0.16 1.88
C SER A 40 -6.89 -1.07 2.72
N SER A 41 -5.75 -1.71 2.46
CA SER A 41 -5.25 -2.84 3.25
C SER A 41 -4.42 -2.42 4.47
N TYR A 42 -4.30 -1.13 4.75
CA TYR A 42 -3.70 -0.68 6.01
C TYR A 42 -4.50 -1.19 7.20
N ILE A 43 -3.78 -1.78 8.17
CA ILE A 43 -4.33 -2.24 9.43
C ILE A 43 -3.55 -1.57 10.54
N ASP A 44 -4.29 -1.05 11.53
CA ASP A 44 -3.68 -0.44 12.70
C ASP A 44 -3.16 -1.51 13.69
N LYS A 45 -1.96 -1.31 14.23
CA LYS A 45 -1.34 -2.22 15.20
C LYS A 45 -2.14 -2.39 16.50
N GLN A 46 -3.06 -1.48 16.81
CA GLN A 46 -3.91 -1.54 18.00
C GLN A 46 -5.10 -2.49 17.82
N GLY A 47 -5.41 -2.92 16.59
CA GLY A 47 -6.42 -3.92 16.30
C GLY A 47 -5.84 -5.33 16.35
N ALA A 48 -6.33 -6.18 17.25
CA ALA A 48 -5.95 -7.60 17.28
C ALA A 48 -6.41 -8.30 15.99
N HIS A 49 -5.48 -8.56 15.08
CA HIS A 49 -5.75 -9.26 13.82
C HIS A 49 -4.81 -10.45 13.63
N ASN A 50 -5.36 -11.54 13.07
CA ASN A 50 -4.61 -12.70 12.63
C ASN A 50 -3.81 -12.31 11.38
N LEU A 51 -2.65 -11.71 11.61
CA LEU A 51 -1.70 -11.37 10.56
C LEU A 51 -1.21 -12.64 9.90
N THR A 52 -1.31 -12.71 8.57
CA THR A 52 -0.59 -13.69 7.77
C THR A 52 0.91 -13.38 7.88
N THR A 53 1.59 -14.09 8.77
CA THR A 53 3.01 -13.92 9.13
C THR A 53 4.01 -14.35 8.06
N HIS A 54 3.55 -14.65 6.84
CA HIS A 54 4.43 -15.13 5.79
C HIS A 54 4.71 -14.00 4.78
N PRO A 55 5.96 -13.52 4.68
CA PRO A 55 6.37 -12.61 3.62
C PRO A 55 6.21 -13.35 2.29
N ASN A 56 5.12 -13.07 1.58
CA ASN A 56 4.91 -13.66 0.28
C ASN A 56 5.70 -12.82 -0.73
N PRO A 57 6.69 -13.39 -1.44
CA PRO A 57 7.39 -12.65 -2.50
C PRO A 57 6.45 -12.27 -3.66
N GLN A 58 5.27 -12.87 -3.71
CA GLN A 58 4.20 -12.55 -4.64
C GLN A 58 3.12 -11.75 -3.89
N VAL A 59 3.25 -10.43 -3.90
CA VAL A 59 2.21 -9.52 -3.42
C VAL A 59 1.41 -8.97 -4.59
N GLU A 60 0.10 -9.15 -4.55
CA GLU A 60 -0.81 -8.57 -5.55
C GLU A 60 -1.21 -7.16 -5.12
N ILE A 61 -0.92 -6.16 -5.95
CA ILE A 61 -1.23 -4.76 -5.66
C ILE A 61 -2.35 -4.31 -6.56
N HIS A 62 -3.53 -4.11 -6.00
CA HIS A 62 -4.68 -3.59 -6.72
C HIS A 62 -4.62 -2.06 -6.72
N CYS A 63 -4.42 -1.44 -7.88
CA CYS A 63 -4.38 0.00 -8.02
C CYS A 63 -5.73 0.53 -8.50
N LYS A 64 -6.54 1.08 -7.60
CA LYS A 64 -7.80 1.76 -7.96
C LYS A 64 -7.57 3.17 -8.51
N ALA A 65 -6.36 3.70 -8.37
CA ALA A 65 -6.01 5.01 -8.87
C ALA A 65 -5.96 5.01 -10.40
N GLN A 66 -7.01 5.52 -11.05
CA GLN A 66 -7.13 5.52 -12.50
C GLN A 66 -6.11 6.46 -13.16
N ASN A 67 -5.63 7.46 -12.42
CA ASN A 67 -4.59 8.37 -12.86
C ASN A 67 -3.17 7.91 -12.53
N CYS A 68 -2.96 6.69 -12.05
CA CYS A 68 -1.62 6.18 -11.82
C CYS A 68 -1.01 5.64 -13.12
N VAL A 69 0.21 6.07 -13.47
CA VAL A 69 0.95 5.54 -14.64
C VAL A 69 1.27 4.05 -14.53
N HIS A 70 1.39 3.53 -13.29
CA HIS A 70 1.66 2.13 -13.02
C HIS A 70 0.38 1.28 -12.95
N ASN A 71 -0.79 1.88 -13.08
CA ASN A 71 -2.04 1.13 -13.07
C ASN A 71 -2.27 0.46 -14.43
N CYS A 72 -2.19 -0.85 -14.45
CA CYS A 72 -2.46 -1.73 -15.57
C CYS A 72 -3.76 -2.51 -15.29
N ASP A 73 -4.88 -2.05 -15.85
CA ASP A 73 -6.21 -2.68 -15.71
C ASP A 73 -6.68 -2.93 -14.25
N GLY A 74 -6.28 -2.06 -13.32
CA GLY A 74 -6.60 -2.20 -11.89
C GLY A 74 -5.56 -2.95 -11.06
N ALA A 75 -4.48 -3.43 -11.68
CA ALA A 75 -3.30 -3.97 -11.01
C ALA A 75 -2.13 -2.98 -11.12
N CYS A 76 -1.30 -2.89 -10.09
CA CYS A 76 -0.11 -2.06 -10.12
C CYS A 76 1.06 -2.84 -10.73
N ASP A 77 1.60 -2.35 -11.85
CA ASP A 77 2.78 -2.92 -12.52
C ASP A 77 4.11 -2.33 -11.99
N ALA A 78 4.06 -1.46 -10.99
CA ALA A 78 5.27 -0.90 -10.38
C ALA A 78 6.20 -2.03 -9.92
N SER A 79 7.52 -1.86 -10.08
CA SER A 79 8.50 -2.86 -9.61
C SER A 79 8.66 -2.86 -8.09
N GLN A 80 8.38 -1.72 -7.45
CA GLN A 80 8.38 -1.53 -6.01
C GLN A 80 7.24 -0.56 -5.66
N ILE A 81 6.57 -0.81 -4.55
CA ILE A 81 5.57 0.06 -3.94
C ILE A 81 5.96 0.26 -2.48
N ASN A 82 5.97 1.49 -2.02
CA ASN A 82 6.21 1.86 -0.65
C ASN A 82 4.96 2.57 -0.14
N VAL A 83 4.36 1.99 0.88
CA VAL A 83 3.29 2.63 1.62
C VAL A 83 3.93 3.46 2.72
N GLY A 84 3.94 4.77 2.49
CA GLY A 84 4.50 5.78 3.37
C GLY A 84 3.44 6.42 4.27
N ASN A 85 3.93 7.35 5.09
CA ASN A 85 3.26 8.12 6.14
C ASN A 85 3.46 7.54 7.57
N ALA A 86 4.57 7.94 8.19
CA ALA A 86 4.95 7.50 9.54
C ALA A 86 3.94 7.90 10.62
N SER A 87 3.13 8.93 10.35
CA SER A 87 2.10 9.47 11.24
C SER A 87 0.69 9.01 10.86
N ALA A 88 0.55 8.08 9.92
CA ALA A 88 -0.75 7.54 9.56
C ALA A 88 -1.32 6.72 10.72
N CYS A 89 -2.45 7.18 11.26
CA CYS A 89 -3.29 6.44 12.19
C CYS A 89 -4.42 5.69 11.47
N CYS A 90 -4.73 6.09 10.23
CA CYS A 90 -5.81 5.52 9.43
C CYS A 90 -5.34 5.25 7.98
N CYS A 91 -6.06 4.37 7.28
CA CYS A 91 -5.79 4.03 5.88
C CYS A 91 -5.80 5.25 4.95
N GLU A 92 -6.67 6.22 5.20
CA GLU A 92 -6.74 7.48 4.43
C GLU A 92 -5.51 8.38 4.57
N GLN A 93 -4.71 8.18 5.62
CA GLN A 93 -3.47 8.92 5.82
C GLN A 93 -2.26 8.21 5.22
N THR A 94 -2.41 6.95 4.81
CA THR A 94 -1.33 6.24 4.13
C THR A 94 -1.26 6.69 2.69
N GLU A 95 -0.07 6.72 2.12
CA GLU A 95 0.14 7.16 0.74
C GLU A 95 1.08 6.19 0.02
N CYS A 96 0.78 5.96 -1.26
CA CYS A 96 1.64 5.20 -2.15
C CYS A 96 2.73 6.14 -2.70
N CYS A 97 3.97 6.03 -2.21
CA CYS A 97 5.04 6.92 -2.62
C CYS A 97 5.38 6.78 -4.12
N GLU A 98 5.21 5.58 -4.67
CA GLU A 98 5.43 5.27 -6.08
C GLU A 98 4.23 5.61 -6.97
N PHE A 99 3.16 6.17 -6.42
CA PHE A 99 2.11 6.75 -7.25
C PHE A 99 2.69 7.90 -8.07
N CYS A 100 2.50 7.82 -9.38
CA CYS A 100 2.85 8.89 -10.30
C CYS A 100 1.63 9.17 -11.18
N CYS A 101 1.23 10.44 -11.24
CA CYS A 101 0.08 10.86 -12.03
C CYS A 101 0.41 10.81 -13.51
N LYS A 102 -0.52 10.27 -14.31
CA LYS A 102 -0.48 10.26 -15.77
C LYS A 102 -0.93 11.58 -16.39
#